data_AF-X0UGD8-F1
#
_entry.id   AF-X0UGD8-F1
#
_cell.length_a   1.000
_cell.length_b   1.000
_cell.length_c   1.000
_cell.angle_alpha   90.00
_cell.angle_beta   90.00
_cell.angle_gamma   90.00
#
_symmetry.space_group_name_H-M   'P 1'
#
loop_
_entity.id
_entity.type
_entity.pdbx_description
1 polymer ?
#
loop_
_entity_poly.entity_id
_entity_poly.type
_entity_poly.pdbx_seq_one_letter_code
_entity_poly.pdbx_strand_id
1 'polypeptide(L)'
;AALTTDYTIETSPVVITAGSTTTTITITVINNNTYEGDETVIVDMGVPTNSDKGATSQHTLTITDEGDRATVQFTASTQSGTEDTAGTLTITCQLSDAADVDVTIPYTVNGSSTAALTTDYTIEASPVVITAGT
;
A
#
# COMPACT_ATOMS: atom_id res chain seq x y z
N ALA A 1 -1.38 -9.79 3.96
CA ALA A 1 -0.61 -11.00 3.69
C ALA A 1 -1.57 -12.15 3.49
N ALA A 2 -2.10 -12.26 2.28
CA ALA A 2 -2.81 -13.37 1.71
C ALA A 2 -1.83 -14.46 1.23
N LEU A 3 -2.21 -15.71 1.47
CA LEU A 3 -1.48 -16.87 0.97
C LEU A 3 -1.51 -16.89 -0.56
N THR A 4 -0.37 -17.21 -1.19
CA THR A 4 -0.12 -17.25 -2.64
C THR A 4 -0.12 -15.90 -3.38
N THR A 5 -0.58 -14.81 -2.76
CA THR A 5 -0.40 -13.44 -3.28
C THR A 5 0.86 -12.81 -2.70
N ASP A 6 1.00 -12.85 -1.37
CA ASP A 6 2.05 -12.09 -0.66
C ASP A 6 3.14 -13.02 -0.11
N TYR A 7 2.76 -14.27 0.18
CA TYR A 7 3.71 -15.29 0.60
C TYR A 7 3.25 -16.72 0.29
N THR A 8 4.20 -17.64 0.29
CA THR A 8 3.97 -19.07 0.44
C THR A 8 4.65 -19.59 1.70
N ILE A 9 4.16 -20.69 2.25
CA ILE A 9 4.72 -21.33 3.45
C ILE A 9 4.81 -22.84 3.22
N GLU A 10 5.85 -23.46 3.77
CA GLU A 10 6.02 -24.91 3.74
C GLU A 10 4.82 -25.65 4.37
N THR A 11 4.54 -26.85 3.88
CA THR A 11 3.45 -27.67 4.39
C THR A 11 3.75 -28.19 5.79
N SER A 12 2.79 -28.02 6.69
CA SER A 12 2.81 -28.65 8.02
C SER A 12 2.54 -30.17 7.93
N PRO A 13 3.16 -31.01 8.78
CA PRO A 13 4.08 -30.66 9.85
C PRO A 13 5.55 -30.60 9.42
N VAL A 14 6.33 -29.77 10.12
CA VAL A 14 7.80 -29.85 10.11
C VAL A 14 8.30 -30.85 11.15
N VAL A 15 9.42 -31.52 10.88
CA VAL A 15 9.99 -32.57 11.74
C VAL A 15 11.39 -32.18 12.18
N ILE A 16 11.64 -32.23 13.50
CA ILE A 16 13.00 -32.26 14.05
C ILE A 16 13.43 -33.72 14.12
N THR A 17 14.48 -34.09 13.37
CA THR A 17 14.98 -35.46 13.32
C THR A 17 15.68 -35.85 14.62
N ALA A 18 15.65 -37.14 14.96
CA ALA A 18 16.33 -37.64 16.17
C ALA A 18 17.82 -37.30 16.14
N GLY A 19 18.33 -36.76 17.26
CA GLY A 19 19.70 -36.26 17.38
C GLY A 19 19.88 -34.79 16.99
N SER A 20 18.86 -34.16 16.40
CA SER A 20 18.82 -32.72 16.11
C SER A 20 18.03 -31.97 17.18
N THR A 21 18.32 -30.68 17.34
CA THR A 21 17.61 -29.79 18.27
C THR A 21 16.80 -28.70 17.55
N THR A 22 16.95 -28.57 16.24
CA THR A 22 16.34 -27.51 15.44
C THR A 22 15.84 -28.03 14.10
N THR A 23 14.84 -27.32 13.56
CA THR A 23 14.39 -27.37 12.17
C THR A 23 13.89 -25.97 11.80
N THR A 24 13.57 -25.73 10.53
CA THR A 24 13.10 -24.44 10.04
C THR A 24 11.71 -24.57 9.42
N ILE A 25 10.93 -23.49 9.46
CA ILE A 25 9.73 -23.31 8.64
C ILE A 25 10.08 -22.20 7.65
N THR A 26 10.03 -22.50 6.35
CA THR A 26 10.32 -21.50 5.32
C THR A 26 9.04 -20.78 4.90
N ILE A 27 9.08 -19.45 4.97
CA ILE A 27 8.11 -18.55 4.32
C ILE A 27 8.84 -17.85 3.17
N THR A 28 8.28 -17.93 1.97
CA THR A 28 8.79 -17.22 0.79
C THR A 28 7.86 -16.06 0.48
N VAL A 29 8.38 -14.84 0.55
CA VAL A 29 7.64 -13.60 0.18
C VAL A 29 7.56 -13.51 -1.34
N ILE A 30 6.42 -13.08 -1.84
CA ILE A 30 6.16 -12.82 -3.26
C ILE A 30 6.14 -11.31 -3.44
N ASN A 31 6.95 -10.79 -4.38
CA ASN A 31 6.80 -9.42 -4.86
C ASN A 31 5.88 -9.46 -6.09
N ASN A 32 4.75 -8.75 -6.00
CA ASN A 32 3.73 -8.67 -7.05
C ASN A 32 3.71 -7.29 -7.76
N ASN A 33 4.71 -6.43 -7.49
CA ASN A 33 4.86 -5.08 -8.01
C ASN A 33 3.72 -4.10 -7.67
N THR A 34 3.00 -4.31 -6.58
CA THR A 34 1.90 -3.45 -6.12
C THR A 34 2.10 -3.05 -4.67
N TYR A 35 2.10 -1.75 -4.38
CA TYR A 35 2.20 -1.26 -3.00
C TYR A 35 0.94 -1.56 -2.18
N GLU A 36 1.08 -2.44 -1.19
CA GLU A 36 0.02 -2.88 -0.28
C GLU A 36 0.23 -2.39 1.18
N GLY A 37 1.37 -1.76 1.45
CA GLY A 37 1.79 -1.37 2.80
C GLY A 37 2.36 -2.54 3.62
N ASP A 38 2.49 -2.34 4.93
CA ASP A 38 3.01 -3.37 5.83
C ASP A 38 1.94 -4.41 6.17
N GLU A 39 2.29 -5.69 6.02
CA GLU A 39 1.40 -6.80 6.27
C GLU A 39 2.01 -7.83 7.22
N THR A 40 1.19 -8.65 7.88
CA THR A 40 1.70 -9.65 8.85
C THR A 40 1.28 -11.08 8.55
N VAL A 41 2.20 -12.02 8.79
CA VAL A 41 1.95 -13.46 8.79
C VAL A 41 2.13 -13.97 10.21
N ILE A 42 1.08 -14.57 10.77
CA ILE A 42 1.10 -15.14 12.12
C ILE A 42 1.10 -16.67 12.00
N VAL A 43 2.10 -17.31 12.59
CA VAL A 43 2.25 -18.78 12.65
C VAL A 43 2.03 -19.24 14.08
N ASP A 44 0.95 -20.00 14.28
CA ASP A 44 0.65 -20.65 15.56
C ASP A 44 1.16 -22.10 15.57
N MET A 45 1.97 -22.44 16.57
CA MET A 45 2.44 -23.81 16.78
C MET A 45 1.27 -24.69 17.28
N GLY A 46 1.08 -25.85 16.66
CA GLY A 46 0.17 -26.88 17.15
C GLY A 46 0.65 -27.53 18.45
N VAL A 47 0.02 -28.64 18.86
CA VAL A 47 0.53 -29.48 19.96
C VAL A 47 1.59 -30.43 19.39
N PRO A 48 2.86 -30.33 19.81
CA PRO A 48 3.90 -31.21 19.30
C PRO A 48 3.72 -32.63 19.86
N THR A 49 4.19 -33.63 19.10
CA THR A 49 4.22 -35.03 19.54
C THR A 49 5.58 -35.37 20.14
N ASN A 50 5.60 -36.17 21.21
CA ASN A 50 6.82 -36.57 21.93
C ASN A 50 7.61 -35.41 22.56
N SER A 51 6.96 -34.26 22.77
CA SER A 51 7.46 -33.14 23.55
C SER A 51 6.31 -32.32 24.12
N ASP A 52 6.61 -31.49 25.11
CA ASP A 52 5.69 -30.47 25.58
C ASP A 52 5.85 -29.18 24.77
N LYS A 53 4.74 -28.47 24.57
CA LYS A 53 4.73 -27.16 23.92
C LYS A 53 5.34 -26.10 24.84
N GLY A 54 6.30 -25.34 24.35
CA GLY A 54 6.92 -24.23 25.08
C GLY A 54 6.02 -22.99 25.17
N ALA A 55 6.46 -22.01 25.98
CA ALA A 55 5.72 -20.75 26.18
C ALA A 55 5.62 -19.91 24.90
N THR A 56 6.74 -19.70 24.21
CA THR A 56 6.76 -19.03 22.91
C THR A 56 6.29 -19.99 21.83
N SER A 57 5.07 -19.77 21.36
CA SER A 57 4.42 -20.68 20.42
C SER A 57 3.63 -20.00 19.32
N GLN A 58 3.71 -18.68 19.26
CA GLN A 58 3.24 -17.87 18.15
C GLN A 58 4.44 -17.10 17.61
N HIS A 59 4.55 -17.02 16.30
CA HIS A 59 5.55 -16.22 15.60
C HIS A 59 4.85 -15.28 14.63
N THR A 60 5.17 -13.99 14.70
CA THR A 60 4.65 -12.98 13.76
C THR A 60 5.80 -12.46 12.92
N LEU A 61 5.64 -12.55 11.61
CA LEU A 61 6.49 -11.94 10.60
C LEU A 61 5.77 -10.72 10.01
N THR A 62 6.52 -9.64 9.74
CA THR A 62 6.03 -8.50 8.96
C THR A 62 6.66 -8.54 7.56
N ILE A 63 5.83 -8.42 6.53
CA ILE A 63 6.22 -8.19 5.14
C ILE A 63 6.12 -6.68 4.90
N THR A 64 7.22 -6.07 4.48
CA THR A 64 7.30 -4.65 4.13
C THR A 64 7.45 -4.50 2.63
N ASP A 65 6.65 -3.63 2.03
CA ASP A 65 6.80 -3.28 0.63
C ASP A 65 6.85 -1.76 0.51
N GLU A 66 8.03 -1.19 0.23
CA GLU A 66 8.19 0.26 0.01
C GLU A 66 8.73 0.56 -1.40
N GLY A 67 9.08 -0.48 -2.16
CA GLY A 67 9.71 -0.36 -3.48
C GLY A 67 8.70 -0.15 -4.60
N ASP A 68 7.46 -0.61 -4.41
CA ASP A 68 6.44 -0.66 -5.44
C ASP A 68 5.42 0.50 -5.36
N ARG A 69 5.77 1.59 -4.64
CA ARG A 69 4.94 2.80 -4.57
C ARG A 69 4.82 3.48 -5.94
N ALA A 70 3.58 3.66 -6.40
CA ALA A 70 3.28 4.46 -7.58
C ALA A 70 3.65 5.95 -7.40
N THR A 71 3.96 6.62 -8.51
CA THR A 71 4.19 8.07 -8.54
C THR A 71 2.93 8.81 -8.94
N VAL A 72 2.71 10.03 -8.44
CA VAL A 72 1.57 10.91 -8.83
C VAL A 72 2.09 12.14 -9.57
N GLN A 73 1.43 12.50 -10.68
CA GLN A 73 1.68 13.73 -11.41
C GLN A 73 0.39 14.39 -11.90
N PHE A 74 0.43 15.69 -12.19
CA PHE A 74 -0.61 16.32 -13.01
C PHE A 74 -0.50 15.86 -14.46
N THR A 75 -1.62 15.67 -15.15
CA THR A 75 -1.63 15.28 -16.57
C THR A 75 -1.18 16.40 -17.51
N ALA A 76 -1.28 17.65 -17.06
CA ALA A 76 -0.88 18.83 -17.82
C ALA A 76 -0.20 19.87 -16.91
N SER A 77 0.77 20.59 -17.47
CA SER A 77 1.46 21.69 -16.79
C SER A 77 0.71 23.02 -16.87
N THR A 78 -0.16 23.18 -17.87
CA THR A 78 -0.98 24.37 -18.09
C THR A 78 -2.34 24.00 -18.67
N GLN A 79 -3.33 24.87 -18.43
CA GLN A 79 -4.67 24.81 -19.00
C GLN A 79 -5.22 26.23 -19.16
N SER A 80 -6.20 26.42 -20.03
CA SER A 80 -6.88 27.70 -20.21
C SER A 80 -8.40 27.53 -20.27
N GLY A 81 -9.11 28.58 -19.87
CA GLY A 81 -10.57 28.70 -19.95
C GLY A 81 -10.93 30.15 -20.27
N THR A 82 -12.19 30.39 -20.66
CA THR A 82 -12.72 31.74 -20.89
C THR A 82 -13.65 32.14 -19.74
N GLU A 83 -13.62 33.42 -19.35
CA GLU A 83 -14.58 34.00 -18.40
C GLU A 83 -15.97 34.24 -19.03
N ASP A 84 -16.06 34.27 -20.36
CA ASP A 84 -17.30 34.55 -21.09
C ASP A 84 -18.34 33.44 -20.94
N THR A 85 -17.96 32.27 -20.41
CA THR A 85 -18.87 31.15 -20.17
C THR A 85 -18.54 30.55 -18.81
N ALA A 86 -19.52 30.51 -17.91
CA ALA A 86 -19.39 29.81 -16.64
C ALA A 86 -19.02 28.35 -16.92
N GLY A 87 -17.85 27.92 -16.42
CA GLY A 87 -17.30 26.61 -16.69
C GLY A 87 -16.38 26.15 -15.57
N THR A 88 -16.11 24.85 -15.56
CA THR A 88 -15.18 24.21 -14.63
C THR A 88 -13.92 23.82 -15.38
N LEU A 89 -12.76 24.13 -14.79
CA LEU A 89 -11.48 23.56 -15.22
C LEU A 89 -11.11 22.44 -14.25
N THR A 90 -10.81 21.26 -14.80
CA THR A 90 -10.44 20.08 -14.01
C THR A 90 -8.94 19.86 -14.09
N ILE A 91 -8.26 19.87 -12.93
CA ILE A 91 -6.87 19.46 -12.81
C ILE A 91 -6.86 17.97 -12.48
N THR A 92 -6.32 17.16 -13.37
CA THR A 92 -6.27 15.70 -13.18
C THR A 92 -4.93 15.28 -12.58
N CYS A 93 -4.98 14.61 -11.43
CA CYS A 93 -3.87 13.84 -10.88
C CYS A 93 -3.89 12.42 -11.45
N GLN A 94 -2.73 11.90 -11.83
CA GLN A 94 -2.57 10.58 -12.45
C GLN A 94 -1.48 9.81 -11.70
N LEU A 95 -1.81 8.59 -11.27
CA LEU A 95 -0.83 7.62 -10.79
C LEU A 95 -0.11 6.95 -11.97
N SER A 96 1.16 6.57 -11.77
CA SER A 96 1.90 5.77 -12.75
C SER A 96 1.32 4.37 -12.93
N ASP A 97 0.76 3.80 -11.85
CA ASP A 97 0.18 2.46 -11.77
C ASP A 97 -1.00 2.47 -10.77
N ALA A 98 -1.87 1.47 -10.81
CA ALA A 98 -2.92 1.33 -9.82
C ALA A 98 -2.34 1.15 -8.41
N ALA A 99 -3.04 1.67 -7.39
CA ALA A 99 -2.66 1.52 -5.99
C ALA A 99 -3.71 0.71 -5.24
N ASP A 100 -3.25 -0.18 -4.37
CA ASP A 100 -4.11 -1.00 -3.49
C ASP A 100 -4.35 -0.33 -2.12
N VAL A 101 -3.85 0.89 -1.97
CA VAL A 101 -4.09 1.79 -0.84
C VAL A 101 -4.45 3.19 -1.32
N ASP A 102 -5.20 3.92 -0.50
CA ASP A 102 -5.58 5.29 -0.79
C ASP A 102 -4.35 6.21 -0.91
N VAL A 103 -4.30 6.99 -2.00
CA VAL A 103 -3.26 8.00 -2.21
C VAL A 103 -3.82 9.39 -1.92
N THR A 104 -3.31 9.99 -0.85
CA THR A 104 -3.70 11.35 -0.41
C THR A 104 -2.78 12.41 -1.03
N ILE A 105 -3.37 13.35 -1.76
CA ILE A 105 -2.65 14.37 -2.53
C ILE A 105 -3.00 15.76 -1.97
N PRO A 106 -2.17 16.30 -1.05
CA PRO A 106 -2.35 17.67 -0.59
C PRO A 106 -1.95 18.66 -1.68
N TYR A 107 -2.69 19.77 -1.79
CA TYR A 107 -2.37 20.86 -2.71
C TYR A 107 -2.65 22.22 -2.10
N THR A 108 -1.97 23.23 -2.62
CA THR A 108 -2.18 24.64 -2.27
C THR A 108 -2.12 25.49 -3.54
N VAL A 109 -2.86 26.61 -3.56
CA VAL A 109 -2.68 27.66 -4.55
C VAL A 109 -1.66 28.66 -3.99
N ASN A 110 -0.58 28.93 -4.72
CA ASN A 110 0.51 29.76 -4.21
C ASN A 110 0.25 31.26 -4.44
N GLY A 111 1.02 32.11 -3.76
CA GLY A 111 0.85 33.57 -3.80
C GLY A 111 1.29 34.27 -5.09
N SER A 112 1.81 33.54 -6.08
CA SER A 112 2.12 34.09 -7.41
C SER A 112 0.92 34.05 -8.36
N SER A 113 -0.18 33.41 -7.95
CA SER A 113 -1.45 33.42 -8.68
C SER A 113 -2.02 34.84 -8.78
N THR A 114 -2.45 35.22 -9.99
CA THR A 114 -3.04 36.54 -10.26
C THR A 114 -4.56 36.56 -10.07
N ALA A 115 -5.21 35.39 -10.04
CA ALA A 115 -6.64 35.24 -9.75
C ALA A 115 -6.86 35.11 -8.24
N ALA A 116 -7.97 35.65 -7.73
CA ALA A 116 -8.35 35.67 -6.34
C ALA A 116 -9.41 34.59 -6.01
N LEU A 117 -9.16 33.82 -4.95
CA LEU A 117 -10.12 32.85 -4.41
C LEU A 117 -11.42 33.57 -4.00
N THR A 118 -12.57 32.93 -4.27
CA THR A 118 -13.94 33.41 -4.05
C THR A 118 -14.42 34.56 -4.96
N THR A 119 -13.51 35.31 -5.59
CA THR A 119 -13.86 36.34 -6.58
C THR A 119 -13.77 35.79 -7.99
N ASP A 120 -12.64 35.19 -8.35
CA ASP A 120 -12.36 34.71 -9.70
C ASP A 120 -12.56 33.19 -9.83
N TYR A 121 -12.34 32.44 -8.75
CA TYR A 121 -12.51 30.99 -8.74
C TYR A 121 -12.89 30.44 -7.36
N THR A 122 -13.47 29.25 -7.38
CA THR A 122 -13.56 28.35 -6.23
C THR A 122 -12.77 27.08 -6.55
N ILE A 123 -12.27 26.41 -5.52
CA ILE A 123 -11.55 25.14 -5.65
C ILE A 123 -12.07 24.19 -4.57
N GLU A 124 -12.03 22.89 -4.85
CA GLU A 124 -12.33 21.88 -3.84
C GLU A 124 -11.36 21.98 -2.65
N ALA A 125 -11.71 21.36 -1.53
CA ALA A 125 -10.84 21.33 -0.37
C ALA A 125 -9.69 20.33 -0.57
N SER A 126 -8.48 20.73 -0.19
CA SER A 126 -7.34 19.82 -0.10
C SER A 126 -7.46 18.94 1.15
N PRO A 127 -7.08 17.65 1.08
CA PRO A 127 -6.48 16.95 -0.06
C PRO A 127 -7.51 16.31 -1.01
N VAL A 128 -7.08 16.00 -2.24
CA VAL A 128 -7.78 15.01 -3.08
C VAL A 128 -7.28 13.61 -2.71
N VAL A 129 -8.16 12.61 -2.78
CA VAL A 129 -7.81 11.21 -2.56
C VAL A 129 -8.09 10.41 -3.83
N ILE A 130 -7.09 9.66 -4.31
CA ILE A 130 -7.31 8.57 -5.26
C ILE A 130 -7.50 7.32 -4.41
N THR A 131 -8.69 6.75 -4.43
CA THR A 131 -9.03 5.59 -3.60
C THR A 131 -8.40 4.32 -4.15
N ALA A 132 -8.08 3.38 -3.27
CA ALA A 132 -7.57 2.07 -3.66
C ALA A 132 -8.47 1.39 -4.71
N GLY A 133 -7.86 0.69 -5.68
CA GLY A 133 -8.56 -0.15 -6.65
C GLY A 133 -9.39 0.57 -7.72
N THR A 134 -9.16 1.87 -7.96
CA THR A 134 -9.75 2.64 -9.08
C THR A 134 -8.83 2.79 -10.27
#